data_AF-Q8ELD6-F1
#
_entry.id   AF-Q8ELD6-F1
#
_cell.length_a   1.000
_cell.length_b   1.000
_cell.length_c   1.000
_cell.angle_alpha   90.00
_cell.angle_beta   90.00
_cell.angle_gamma   90.00
#
_symmetry.space_group_name_H-M   'P 1'
#
loop_
_entity.id
_entity.type
_entity.pdbx_description
1 polymer ?
#
loop_
_entity_poly.entity_id
_entity_poly.type
_entity_poly.pdbx_seq_one_letter_code
_entity_poly.pdbx_strand_id
1 'polypeptide(L)'
;MSKKVSFKESRIFITTFLLLGTGFLTSAVPEGSLQIMTFNLLLALVAGVLFYYFWKKTKHKSKRYFSLLSYVMLNVMAIQLAIPLLRIYFLTLTFWIGVGMLIIMMTVPYFTSRKIAISIQKPGKSKLGKLYLLYVALVFLFGGSAYTNSIYTSNPDAIVIAVLGLLFSLLFLFVAPVLLIKPAEMDELTK
;
A
#
# COMPACT_ATOMS: atom_id res chain seq x y z
N MET A 1 -25.06 -13.19 3.97
CA MET A 1 -24.66 -14.59 4.32
C MET A 1 -23.15 -14.69 4.49
N SER A 2 -22.66 -15.09 5.67
CA SER A 2 -21.23 -15.32 5.91
C SER A 2 -20.88 -16.77 5.59
N LYS A 3 -20.25 -17.00 4.43
CA LYS A 3 -19.74 -18.33 4.07
C LYS A 3 -18.40 -18.57 4.78
N LYS A 4 -18.21 -19.77 5.34
CA LYS A 4 -16.91 -20.19 5.89
C LYS A 4 -15.92 -20.35 4.73
N VAL A 5 -14.74 -19.75 4.85
CA VAL A 5 -13.68 -19.82 3.82
C VAL A 5 -12.77 -21.00 4.11
N SER A 6 -12.72 -21.96 3.19
CA SER A 6 -11.76 -23.07 3.26
C SER A 6 -10.32 -22.59 3.00
N PHE A 7 -9.32 -23.38 3.37
CA PHE A 7 -7.92 -23.00 3.13
C PHE A 7 -7.61 -22.88 1.62
N LYS A 8 -8.16 -23.77 0.78
CA LYS A 8 -7.98 -23.69 -0.68
C LYS A 8 -8.56 -22.40 -1.26
N GLU A 9 -9.71 -21.94 -0.76
CA GLU A 9 -10.36 -20.70 -1.20
C GLU A 9 -9.74 -19.44 -0.59
N SER A 10 -8.84 -19.57 0.40
CA SER A 10 -8.25 -18.45 1.12
C SER A 10 -7.34 -17.58 0.25
N ARG A 11 -6.77 -18.14 -0.82
CA ARG A 11 -5.80 -17.50 -1.74
C ARG A 11 -4.50 -17.06 -1.07
N ILE A 12 -4.23 -17.44 0.18
CA ILE A 12 -3.00 -17.08 0.91
C ILE A 12 -1.75 -17.38 0.07
N PHE A 13 -1.64 -18.62 -0.43
CA PHE A 13 -0.47 -19.05 -1.21
C PHE A 13 -0.28 -18.24 -2.48
N ILE A 14 -1.36 -18.06 -3.27
CA ILE A 14 -1.31 -17.31 -4.54
C ILE A 14 -0.94 -15.84 -4.28
N THR A 15 -1.53 -15.22 -3.26
CA THR A 15 -1.24 -13.83 -2.93
C THR A 15 0.19 -13.65 -2.41
N THR A 16 0.68 -14.55 -1.56
CA THR A 16 2.07 -14.51 -1.10
C THR A 16 3.04 -14.71 -2.27
N PHE A 17 2.75 -15.65 -3.18
CA PHE A 17 3.56 -15.86 -4.37
C PHE A 17 3.61 -14.63 -5.27
N LEU A 18 2.46 -13.96 -5.46
CA LEU A 18 2.39 -12.69 -6.18
C LEU A 18 3.29 -11.63 -5.52
N LEU A 19 3.27 -11.49 -4.19
CA LEU A 19 4.11 -10.53 -3.46
C LEU A 19 5.60 -10.86 -3.56
N LEU A 20 5.97 -12.14 -3.63
CA LEU A 20 7.35 -12.56 -3.87
C LEU A 20 7.79 -12.18 -5.29
N GLY A 21 6.93 -12.40 -6.29
CA GLY A 21 7.20 -12.03 -7.68
C GLY A 21 7.33 -10.52 -7.86
N THR A 22 6.42 -9.73 -7.31
CA THR A 22 6.51 -8.25 -7.36
C THR A 22 7.74 -7.74 -6.62
N GLY A 23 8.02 -8.30 -5.45
CA GLY A 23 9.23 -7.97 -4.68
C GLY A 23 10.52 -8.29 -5.43
N PHE A 24 10.58 -9.41 -6.15
CA PHE A 24 11.72 -9.76 -7.00
C PHE A 24 11.91 -8.74 -8.12
N LEU A 25 10.84 -8.44 -8.88
CA LEU A 25 10.89 -7.51 -10.01
C LEU A 25 11.31 -6.10 -9.59
N THR A 26 10.76 -5.58 -8.50
CA THR A 26 11.10 -4.22 -8.05
C THR A 26 12.50 -4.12 -7.46
N SER A 27 13.09 -5.24 -7.01
CA SER A 27 14.47 -5.27 -6.51
C SER A 27 15.52 -5.21 -7.62
N ALA A 28 15.12 -5.51 -8.86
CA ALA A 28 15.98 -5.43 -10.04
C ALA A 28 16.16 -3.99 -10.55
N VAL A 29 15.33 -3.03 -10.09
CA VAL A 29 15.33 -1.64 -10.57
C VAL A 29 15.93 -0.70 -9.51
N PRO A 30 16.80 0.25 -9.86
CA PRO A 30 17.45 0.45 -11.18
C PRO A 30 18.50 -0.62 -11.53
N GLU A 31 19.23 -1.12 -10.53
CA GLU A 31 20.23 -2.18 -10.67
C GLU A 31 19.91 -3.30 -9.68
N GLY A 32 20.17 -4.58 -9.96
CA GLY A 32 19.88 -5.65 -8.99
C GLY A 32 20.57 -5.43 -7.63
N SER A 33 19.81 -5.49 -6.52
CA SER A 33 20.38 -5.48 -5.17
C SER A 33 19.88 -6.64 -4.34
N LEU A 34 20.81 -7.47 -3.85
CA LEU A 34 20.49 -8.62 -3.00
C LEU A 34 19.91 -8.19 -1.64
N GLN A 35 20.32 -7.03 -1.13
CA GLN A 35 19.79 -6.47 0.11
C GLN A 35 18.31 -6.08 -0.04
N ILE A 36 17.98 -5.38 -1.12
CA ILE A 36 16.60 -4.99 -1.44
C ILE A 36 15.73 -6.20 -1.74
N MET A 37 16.28 -7.18 -2.48
CA MET A 37 15.61 -8.45 -2.73
C MET A 37 15.28 -9.17 -1.44
N THR A 38 16.25 -9.31 -0.53
CA THR A 38 16.04 -9.96 0.76
C THR A 38 14.98 -9.23 1.58
N PHE A 39 15.03 -7.90 1.62
CA PHE A 39 14.00 -7.08 2.29
C PHE A 39 12.60 -7.34 1.71
N ASN A 40 12.44 -7.30 0.39
CA ASN A 40 11.16 -7.49 -0.28
C ASN A 40 10.60 -8.91 -0.11
N LEU A 41 11.47 -9.92 -0.12
CA LEU A 41 11.09 -11.32 0.13
C LEU A 41 10.66 -11.50 1.60
N LEU A 42 11.41 -10.97 2.56
CA LEU A 42 11.03 -11.00 3.98
C LEU A 42 9.69 -10.29 4.22
N LEU A 43 9.48 -9.13 3.60
CA LEU A 43 8.23 -8.39 3.70
C LEU A 43 7.04 -9.21 3.15
N ALA A 44 7.22 -9.90 2.02
CA ALA A 44 6.20 -10.79 1.45
C ALA A 44 5.92 -12.02 2.35
N LEU A 45 6.95 -12.58 2.99
CA LEU A 45 6.78 -13.68 3.95
C LEU A 45 6.02 -13.24 5.20
N VAL A 46 6.36 -12.07 5.76
CA VAL A 46 5.62 -11.46 6.88
C VAL A 46 4.15 -11.24 6.48
N ALA A 47 3.89 -10.78 5.26
CA ALA A 47 2.53 -10.66 4.73
C ALA A 47 1.81 -12.01 4.67
N GLY A 48 2.48 -13.07 4.23
CA GLY A 48 1.96 -14.44 4.24
C GLY A 48 1.55 -14.92 5.63
N VAL A 49 2.38 -14.66 6.64
CA VAL A 49 2.07 -14.96 8.05
C VAL A 49 0.84 -14.18 8.51
N LEU A 50 0.74 -12.88 8.17
CA LEU A 50 -0.44 -12.06 8.47
C LEU A 50 -1.71 -12.58 7.78
N PHE A 51 -1.62 -13.02 6.52
CA PHE A 51 -2.76 -13.61 5.81
C PHE A 51 -3.25 -14.87 6.50
N TYR A 52 -2.33 -15.73 6.95
CA TYR A 52 -2.68 -16.92 7.73
C TYR A 52 -3.33 -16.57 9.07
N TYR A 53 -2.76 -15.59 9.79
CA TYR A 53 -3.33 -15.09 11.05
C TYR A 53 -4.76 -14.55 10.86
N PHE A 54 -4.98 -13.73 9.84
CA PHE A 54 -6.32 -13.20 9.53
C PHE A 54 -7.28 -14.28 9.09
N TRP A 55 -6.84 -15.25 8.30
CA TRP A 55 -7.67 -16.39 7.94
C TRP A 55 -8.12 -17.16 9.18
N LYS A 56 -7.19 -17.52 10.08
CA LYS A 56 -7.52 -18.24 11.31
C LYS A 56 -8.54 -17.48 12.17
N LYS A 57 -8.40 -16.15 12.28
CA LYS A 57 -9.27 -15.28 13.09
C LYS A 57 -10.63 -14.96 12.44
N THR A 58 -10.69 -14.91 11.10
CA THR A 58 -11.86 -14.42 10.36
C THR A 58 -12.43 -15.41 9.34
N LYS A 59 -12.05 -16.69 9.39
CA LYS A 59 -12.53 -17.75 8.48
C LYS A 59 -14.05 -17.86 8.37
N HIS A 60 -14.79 -17.47 9.38
CA HIS A 60 -16.26 -17.50 9.40
C HIS A 60 -16.90 -16.24 8.77
N LYS A 61 -16.11 -15.19 8.51
CA LYS A 61 -16.55 -13.89 7.97
C LYS A 61 -15.82 -13.62 6.65
N SER A 62 -16.18 -14.33 5.58
CA SER A 62 -15.51 -14.26 4.26
C SER A 62 -15.22 -12.84 3.76
N LYS A 63 -16.22 -11.95 3.78
CA LYS A 63 -16.05 -10.55 3.36
C LYS A 63 -14.94 -9.84 4.14
N ARG A 64 -14.91 -9.98 5.46
CA ARG A 64 -13.90 -9.35 6.31
C ARG A 64 -12.52 -9.94 6.07
N TYR A 65 -12.45 -11.26 5.88
CA TYR A 65 -11.20 -11.94 5.57
C TYR A 65 -10.56 -11.40 4.29
N PHE A 66 -11.31 -11.40 3.18
CA PHE A 66 -10.78 -10.90 1.89
C PHE A 66 -10.45 -9.41 1.93
N SER A 67 -11.21 -8.61 2.66
CA SER A 67 -10.90 -7.18 2.87
C SER A 67 -9.56 -6.98 3.57
N LEU A 68 -9.28 -7.74 4.63
CA LEU A 68 -8.01 -7.69 5.36
C LEU A 68 -6.83 -8.24 4.55
N LEU A 69 -7.06 -9.31 3.80
CA LEU A 69 -6.06 -9.87 2.87
C LEU A 69 -5.68 -8.83 1.82
N SER A 70 -6.67 -8.23 1.15
CA SER A 70 -6.42 -7.19 0.15
C SER A 70 -5.79 -5.95 0.76
N TYR A 71 -6.16 -5.56 1.99
CA TYR A 71 -5.53 -4.45 2.70
C TYR A 71 -4.02 -4.66 2.87
N VAL A 72 -3.60 -5.80 3.41
CA VAL A 72 -2.16 -6.08 3.60
C VAL A 72 -1.45 -6.25 2.27
N MET A 73 -2.08 -6.91 1.29
CA MET A 73 -1.53 -7.05 -0.06
C MET A 73 -1.23 -5.69 -0.69
N LEU A 74 -2.20 -4.76 -0.70
CA LEU A 74 -2.01 -3.43 -1.30
C LEU A 74 -0.93 -2.62 -0.60
N ASN A 75 -0.84 -2.67 0.74
CA ASN A 75 0.21 -1.96 1.47
C ASN A 75 1.61 -2.52 1.16
N VAL A 76 1.76 -3.84 1.09
CA VAL A 76 3.05 -4.47 0.76
C VAL A 76 3.45 -4.18 -0.68
N MET A 77 2.51 -4.28 -1.62
CA MET A 77 2.76 -3.90 -3.02
C MET A 77 3.14 -2.41 -3.14
N ALA A 78 2.49 -1.53 -2.38
CA ALA A 78 2.83 -0.11 -2.37
C ALA A 78 4.26 0.15 -1.89
N ILE A 79 4.71 -0.53 -0.84
CA ILE A 79 6.11 -0.44 -0.39
C ILE A 79 7.03 -0.94 -1.50
N GLN A 80 6.78 -2.16 -2.01
CA GLN A 80 7.64 -2.79 -3.02
C GLN A 80 7.77 -1.94 -4.29
N LEU A 81 6.68 -1.30 -4.74
CA LEU A 81 6.66 -0.47 -5.95
C LEU A 81 7.23 0.93 -5.75
N ALA A 82 7.28 1.43 -4.51
CA ALA A 82 7.91 2.72 -4.21
C ALA A 82 9.44 2.62 -4.08
N ILE A 83 9.96 1.43 -3.72
CA ILE A 83 11.40 1.20 -3.51
C ILE A 83 12.28 1.62 -4.68
N PRO A 84 11.98 1.29 -5.95
CA PRO A 84 12.80 1.71 -7.08
C PRO A 84 13.09 3.21 -7.09
N LEU A 85 12.08 4.04 -6.84
CA LEU A 85 12.23 5.49 -6.86
C LEU A 85 12.95 6.01 -5.61
N LEU A 86 12.63 5.45 -4.44
CA LEU A 86 13.34 5.79 -3.21
C LEU A 86 14.84 5.46 -3.34
N ARG A 87 15.17 4.35 -4.00
CA ARG A 87 16.55 3.93 -4.20
C ARG A 87 17.33 4.87 -5.12
N ILE A 88 16.70 5.38 -6.18
CA ILE A 88 17.32 6.39 -7.05
C ILE A 88 17.71 7.63 -6.23
N TYR A 89 16.90 7.99 -5.23
CA TYR A 89 17.15 9.13 -4.36
C TYR A 89 17.85 8.78 -3.05
N PHE A 90 18.47 7.60 -2.91
CA PHE A 90 19.03 7.12 -1.64
C PHE A 90 19.97 8.15 -0.99
N LEU A 91 19.83 8.34 0.33
CA LEU A 91 20.55 9.33 1.16
C LEU A 91 20.30 10.82 0.84
N THR A 92 19.45 11.15 -0.13
CA THR A 92 19.03 12.54 -0.37
C THR A 92 17.87 12.97 0.54
N LEU A 93 17.60 14.27 0.61
CA LEU A 93 16.40 14.78 1.27
C LEU A 93 15.11 14.20 0.67
N THR A 94 15.07 14.00 -0.66
CA THR A 94 13.92 13.45 -1.38
C THR A 94 13.58 12.04 -0.92
N PHE A 95 14.59 11.21 -0.62
CA PHE A 95 14.37 9.88 -0.05
C PHE A 95 13.65 9.96 1.29
N TRP A 96 14.10 10.81 2.21
CA TRP A 96 13.47 10.95 3.52
C TRP A 96 12.06 11.51 3.45
N ILE A 97 11.80 12.47 2.56
CA ILE A 97 10.45 12.97 2.28
C ILE A 97 9.57 11.81 1.75
N GLY A 98 10.08 11.00 0.84
CA GLY A 98 9.36 9.84 0.29
C GLY A 98 9.04 8.79 1.34
N VAL A 99 10.02 8.43 2.19
CA VAL A 99 9.80 7.50 3.32
C VAL A 99 8.75 8.06 4.28
N GLY A 100 8.84 9.35 4.64
CA GLY A 100 7.85 10.02 5.49
C GLY A 100 6.46 10.00 4.87
N MET A 101 6.33 10.30 3.58
CA MET A 101 5.07 10.22 2.83
C MET A 101 4.46 8.82 2.91
N LEU A 102 5.23 7.76 2.61
CA LEU A 102 4.73 6.38 2.68
C LEU A 102 4.26 6.01 4.08
N ILE A 103 5.06 6.33 5.11
CA ILE A 103 4.69 6.04 6.51
C ILE A 103 3.38 6.76 6.87
N ILE A 104 3.24 8.05 6.56
CA ILE A 104 2.03 8.83 6.85
C ILE A 104 0.83 8.27 6.09
N MET A 105 0.99 7.97 4.80
CA MET A 105 -0.09 7.43 3.96
C MET A 105 -0.50 6.02 4.38
N MET A 106 0.38 5.22 4.99
CA MET A 106 0.03 3.90 5.53
C MET A 106 -0.61 3.98 6.93
N THR A 107 -0.09 4.83 7.81
CA THR A 107 -0.47 4.87 9.23
C THR A 107 -1.70 5.72 9.52
N VAL A 108 -1.83 6.91 8.91
CA VAL A 108 -2.98 7.79 9.17
C VAL A 108 -4.33 7.12 8.85
N PRO A 109 -4.49 6.35 7.77
CA PRO A 109 -5.71 5.60 7.50
C PRO A 109 -6.08 4.60 8.56
N TYR A 110 -5.08 3.95 9.15
CA TYR A 110 -5.31 2.93 10.16
C TYR A 110 -6.03 3.56 11.37
N PHE A 111 -5.54 4.71 11.84
CA PHE A 111 -6.12 5.45 12.96
C PHE A 111 -7.42 6.18 12.61
N THR A 112 -7.65 6.51 11.33
CA THR A 112 -8.82 7.26 10.89
C THR A 112 -9.88 6.42 10.17
N SER A 113 -9.68 5.10 10.08
CA SER A 113 -10.54 4.16 9.35
C SER A 113 -12.04 4.32 9.60
N ARG A 114 -12.45 4.55 10.85
CA ARG A 114 -13.86 4.81 11.21
C ARG A 114 -14.41 6.11 10.61
N LYS A 115 -13.59 7.17 10.57
CA LYS A 115 -13.95 8.45 9.93
C LYS A 115 -14.02 8.29 8.42
N ILE A 116 -13.13 7.50 7.82
CA ILE A 116 -13.13 7.17 6.39
C ILE A 116 -14.44 6.47 6.01
N ALA A 117 -14.91 5.51 6.81
CA ALA A 117 -16.18 4.82 6.60
C ALA A 117 -17.39 5.76 6.54
N ILE A 118 -17.52 6.65 7.54
CA ILE A 118 -18.60 7.64 7.61
C ILE A 118 -18.59 8.57 6.39
N SER A 119 -17.39 8.89 5.93
CA SER A 119 -17.16 9.87 4.89
C SER A 119 -17.48 9.37 3.47
N ILE A 120 -17.21 8.10 3.17
CA ILE A 120 -17.57 7.47 1.89
C ILE A 120 -19.09 7.45 1.72
N GLN A 121 -19.83 7.27 2.81
CA GLN A 121 -21.29 7.20 2.77
C GLN A 121 -21.96 8.58 2.81
N LYS A 122 -21.33 9.58 3.45
CA LYS A 122 -21.85 10.95 3.55
C LYS A 122 -20.79 11.96 3.09
N PRO A 123 -20.51 12.05 1.78
CA PRO A 123 -19.41 12.85 1.23
C PRO A 123 -19.46 14.33 1.63
N GLY A 124 -20.66 14.92 1.76
CA GLY A 124 -20.85 16.34 2.09
C GLY A 124 -20.63 16.74 3.56
N LYS A 125 -20.50 15.80 4.52
CA LYS A 125 -20.36 16.13 5.96
C LYS A 125 -18.97 15.83 6.54
N SER A 126 -18.01 15.45 5.71
CA SER A 126 -16.95 14.56 6.16
C SER A 126 -15.54 15.18 6.20
N LYS A 127 -14.76 14.75 7.20
CA LYS A 127 -13.35 15.13 7.37
C LYS A 127 -12.40 14.40 6.40
N LEU A 128 -12.89 13.54 5.48
CA LEU A 128 -12.06 12.88 4.47
C LEU A 128 -11.40 13.87 3.52
N GLY A 129 -12.07 14.98 3.19
CA GLY A 129 -11.47 16.03 2.37
C GLY A 129 -10.13 16.50 2.94
N LYS A 130 -10.01 16.61 4.27
CA LYS A 130 -8.75 16.98 4.94
C LYS A 130 -7.67 15.89 4.82
N LEU A 131 -8.05 14.62 4.82
CA LEU A 131 -7.12 13.50 4.62
C LEU A 131 -6.59 13.46 3.18
N TYR A 132 -7.48 13.62 2.19
CA TYR A 132 -7.08 13.69 0.79
C TYR A 132 -6.25 14.95 0.50
N LEU A 133 -6.58 16.10 1.08
CA LEU A 133 -5.76 17.30 0.98
C LEU A 133 -4.35 17.09 1.56
N LEU A 134 -4.24 16.39 2.70
CA LEU A 134 -2.95 15.99 3.25
C LEU A 134 -2.17 15.11 2.27
N TYR A 135 -2.82 14.14 1.63
CA TYR A 135 -2.16 13.26 0.66
C TYR A 135 -1.74 13.99 -0.60
N VAL A 136 -2.60 14.86 -1.12
CA VAL A 136 -2.26 15.74 -2.24
C VAL A 136 -1.05 16.59 -1.86
N ALA A 137 -1.03 17.24 -0.70
CA ALA A 137 0.12 18.01 -0.25
C ALA A 137 1.41 17.18 -0.16
N LEU A 138 1.36 15.97 0.40
CA LEU A 138 2.51 15.07 0.47
C LEU A 138 3.01 14.65 -0.93
N VAL A 139 2.09 14.32 -1.84
CA VAL A 139 2.41 13.94 -3.22
C VAL A 139 3.03 15.11 -3.98
N PHE A 140 2.52 16.33 -3.80
CA PHE A 140 3.12 17.52 -4.42
C PHE A 140 4.49 17.86 -3.84
N LEU A 141 4.67 17.75 -2.52
CA LEU A 141 5.97 17.95 -1.87
C LEU A 141 7.01 16.94 -2.36
N PHE A 142 6.64 15.65 -2.38
CA PHE A 142 7.51 14.61 -2.89
C PHE A 142 7.77 14.76 -4.39
N GLY A 143 6.72 15.00 -5.19
CA GLY A 143 6.79 15.14 -6.64
C GLY A 143 7.64 16.34 -7.08
N GLY A 144 7.50 17.49 -6.41
CA GLY A 144 8.33 18.67 -6.66
C GLY A 144 9.80 18.39 -6.33
N SER A 145 10.08 17.72 -5.21
CA SER A 145 11.44 17.33 -4.84
C SER A 145 12.04 16.31 -5.83
N ALA A 146 11.26 15.30 -6.24
CA ALA A 146 11.67 14.30 -7.21
C ALA A 146 11.93 14.92 -8.60
N TYR A 147 11.08 15.83 -9.06
CA TYR A 147 11.26 16.53 -10.33
C TYR A 147 12.59 17.30 -10.36
N THR A 148 12.88 18.09 -9.33
CA THR A 148 14.14 18.85 -9.25
C THR A 148 15.36 17.93 -9.29
N ASN A 149 15.32 16.77 -8.64
CA ASN A 149 16.43 15.81 -8.67
C ASN A 149 16.52 15.07 -10.01
N SER A 150 15.39 14.83 -10.69
CA SER A 150 15.37 14.15 -11.99
C SER A 150 16.08 14.93 -13.09
N ILE A 151 16.18 16.26 -12.98
CA ILE A 151 16.90 17.11 -13.95
C ILE A 151 18.41 16.78 -13.97
N TYR A 152 18.95 16.27 -12.85
CA TYR A 152 20.38 15.99 -12.68
C TYR A 152 20.71 14.50 -12.74
N THR A 153 19.74 13.65 -13.12
CA THR A 153 19.96 12.19 -13.17
C THR A 153 20.79 11.76 -14.38
N SER A 154 21.62 10.74 -14.19
CA SER A 154 22.38 10.09 -15.27
C SER A 154 21.66 8.87 -15.87
N ASN A 155 20.54 8.42 -15.29
CA ASN A 155 19.78 7.26 -15.76
C ASN A 155 18.28 7.59 -15.93
N PRO A 156 17.89 8.15 -17.09
CA PRO A 156 16.51 8.56 -17.36
C PRO A 156 15.52 7.38 -17.44
N ASP A 157 15.94 6.25 -18.02
CA ASP A 157 15.07 5.10 -18.26
C ASP A 157 14.59 4.47 -16.95
N ALA A 158 15.51 4.32 -15.98
CA ALA A 158 15.16 3.78 -14.68
C ALA A 158 14.20 4.69 -13.89
N ILE A 159 14.29 6.00 -14.09
CA ILE A 159 13.38 6.97 -13.46
C ILE A 159 11.96 6.80 -13.97
N VAL A 160 11.76 6.56 -15.27
CA VAL A 160 10.41 6.38 -15.83
C VAL A 160 9.71 5.19 -15.17
N ILE A 161 10.38 4.04 -15.10
CA ILE A 161 9.83 2.82 -14.47
C ILE A 161 9.59 3.06 -12.97
N ALA A 162 10.52 3.73 -12.29
CA ALA A 162 10.42 4.02 -10.87
C ALA A 162 9.27 4.98 -10.52
N VAL A 163 9.04 6.00 -11.36
CA VAL A 163 7.91 6.93 -11.23
C VAL A 163 6.59 6.20 -11.47
N LEU A 164 6.50 5.35 -12.51
CA LEU A 164 5.31 4.53 -12.74
C LEU A 164 5.02 3.60 -11.55
N GLY A 165 6.06 2.96 -11.00
CA GLY A 165 5.96 2.16 -9.78
C GLY A 165 5.40 2.97 -8.61
N LEU A 166 5.91 4.19 -8.40
CA LEU A 166 5.38 5.08 -7.37
C LEU A 166 3.90 5.44 -7.60
N LEU A 167 3.48 5.73 -8.83
CA LEU A 167 2.08 6.04 -9.13
C LEU A 167 1.14 4.88 -8.76
N PHE A 168 1.54 3.65 -9.08
CA PHE A 168 0.80 2.47 -8.62
C PHE A 168 0.82 2.32 -7.09
N SER A 169 1.95 2.59 -6.45
CA SER A 169 2.06 2.59 -4.99
C SER A 169 1.09 3.58 -4.36
N LEU A 170 1.03 4.82 -4.85
CA LEU A 170 0.11 5.85 -4.39
C LEU A 170 -1.35 5.42 -4.59
N LEU A 171 -1.70 4.91 -5.78
CA LEU A 171 -3.04 4.38 -6.06
C LEU A 171 -3.45 3.32 -5.02
N PHE A 172 -2.55 2.38 -4.71
CA PHE A 172 -2.82 1.34 -3.72
C PHE A 172 -3.00 1.90 -2.31
N LEU A 173 -2.21 2.91 -1.93
CA LEU A 173 -2.34 3.59 -0.63
C LEU A 173 -3.62 4.42 -0.52
N PHE A 174 -4.18 4.93 -1.62
CA PHE A 174 -5.50 5.58 -1.61
C PHE A 174 -6.63 4.56 -1.44
N VAL A 175 -6.51 3.36 -2.03
CA VAL A 175 -7.55 2.33 -1.99
C VAL A 175 -7.53 1.51 -0.70
N ALA A 176 -6.34 1.18 -0.18
CA ALA A 176 -6.17 0.34 1.00
C ALA A 176 -7.02 0.75 2.22
N PRO A 177 -7.13 2.03 2.60
CA PRO A 177 -7.93 2.49 3.75
C PRO A 177 -9.38 1.99 3.74
N VAL A 178 -9.99 1.94 2.56
CA VAL A 178 -11.39 1.53 2.37
C VAL A 178 -11.59 0.08 2.78
N LEU A 179 -10.57 -0.76 2.55
CA LEU A 179 -10.59 -2.18 2.88
C LEU A 179 -10.46 -2.45 4.38
N LEU A 180 -10.12 -1.45 5.19
CA LEU A 180 -10.05 -1.61 6.64
C LEU A 180 -11.43 -1.52 7.31
N ILE A 181 -12.45 -1.03 6.59
CA ILE A 181 -13.81 -0.82 7.10
C ILE A 181 -14.51 -2.16 7.34
N LYS A 182 -15.20 -2.32 8.48
CA LYS A 182 -15.96 -3.55 8.73
C LYS A 182 -17.29 -3.51 7.97
N PRO A 183 -17.75 -4.63 7.37
CA PRO A 183 -19.06 -4.67 6.71
C PRO A 183 -20.22 -4.24 7.62
N ALA A 184 -20.21 -4.65 8.89
CA ALA A 184 -21.25 -4.27 9.85
C ALA A 184 -21.28 -2.75 10.12
N GLU A 185 -20.12 -2.09 10.11
CA GLU A 185 -20.05 -0.63 10.26
C GLU A 185 -20.53 0.07 8.99
N MET A 186 -20.45 -0.57 7.80
CA MET A 186 -21.07 -0.02 6.59
C MET A 186 -22.60 -0.13 6.63
N ASP A 187 -23.13 -1.25 7.14
CA ASP A 187 -24.58 -1.51 7.20
C ASP A 187 -25.29 -0.61 8.24
N GLU A 188 -24.61 -0.24 9.34
CA GLU A 188 -25.11 0.73 10.32
C GLU A 188 -25.17 2.16 9.79
N LEU A 189 -24.31 2.51 8.84
CA LEU A 189 -24.23 3.85 8.27
C LEU A 189 -25.20 4.06 7.08
N THR A 190 -25.73 2.97 6.51
CA THR A 190 -26.73 2.98 5.42
C THR A 190 -28.18 3.00 5.92
N LYS A 191 -28.40 2.86 7.24
CA LYS A 191 -29.66 3.18 7.91
C LYS A 191 -29.72 4.66 8.28
#